data_AF-A0A285J748-F1
#
_entry.id   AF-A0A285J748-F1
#
_cell.length_a   1.000
_cell.length_b   1.000
_cell.length_c   1.000
_cell.angle_alpha   90.00
_cell.angle_beta   90.00
_cell.angle_gamma   90.00
#
_symmetry.space_group_name_H-M   'P 1'
#
loop_
_entity.id
_entity.type
_entity.pdbx_description
1 polymer ?
#
loop_
_entity_poly.entity_id
_entity_poly.type
_entity_poly.pdbx_seq_one_letter_code
_entity_poly.pdbx_strand_id
1 'polypeptide(L)'
;MGSTSVDNVDSLKAYGNRLIACHHHLLEMIDDLREGGGDGLAFCAALTRHHTGEDATVFPLLAAKYASEHPDLRGFLDSLARDHEIIAGMLKDDMTREELDGLTAVLETHFIGEEKRLVALLNALAPTPRLDGGFGEGS
;
A
#
# COMPACT_ATOMS: atom_id res chain seq x y z
N MET A 1 14.12 -18.04 20.67
CA MET A 1 12.81 -17.38 20.66
C MET A 1 12.27 -17.44 19.24
N GLY A 2 11.30 -18.32 18.98
CA GLY A 2 10.66 -18.44 17.68
C GLY A 2 9.49 -17.47 17.60
N SER A 3 9.64 -16.39 16.84
CA SER A 3 8.49 -15.56 16.45
C SER A 3 7.62 -16.41 15.55
N THR A 4 6.38 -16.65 15.96
CA THR A 4 5.55 -17.69 15.34
C THR A 4 5.02 -17.20 13.99
N SER A 5 4.80 -18.15 13.07
CA SER A 5 4.24 -17.89 11.73
C SER A 5 2.97 -17.03 11.81
N VAL A 6 2.15 -17.21 12.85
CA VAL A 6 0.89 -16.49 13.09
C VAL A 6 1.10 -14.99 13.36
N ASP A 7 2.12 -14.61 14.13
CA ASP A 7 2.43 -13.19 14.39
C ASP A 7 2.79 -12.43 13.10
N ASN A 8 3.43 -13.14 12.16
CA ASN A 8 3.82 -12.60 10.85
C ASN A 8 2.61 -12.36 9.95
N VAL A 9 1.57 -13.20 10.08
CA VAL A 9 0.33 -13.14 9.29
C VAL A 9 -0.51 -11.94 9.67
N ASP A 10 -0.71 -11.80 10.97
CA ASP A 10 -1.48 -10.69 11.51
C ASP A 10 -0.74 -9.38 11.20
N SER A 11 0.59 -9.40 11.20
CA SER A 11 1.41 -8.25 10.81
C SER A 11 1.26 -7.86 9.32
N LEU A 12 1.24 -8.83 8.40
CA LEU A 12 1.09 -8.57 6.95
C LEU A 12 -0.32 -8.10 6.60
N LYS A 13 -1.35 -8.74 7.16
CA LYS A 13 -2.74 -8.29 6.99
C LYS A 13 -2.98 -6.92 7.61
N ALA A 14 -2.44 -6.69 8.81
CA ALA A 14 -2.54 -5.38 9.44
C ALA A 14 -1.80 -4.30 8.64
N TYR A 15 -0.69 -4.64 7.97
CA TYR A 15 -0.04 -3.73 7.03
C TYR A 15 -0.96 -3.40 5.84
N GLY A 16 -1.50 -4.41 5.16
CA GLY A 16 -2.43 -4.19 4.03
C GLY A 16 -3.64 -3.34 4.41
N ASN A 17 -4.20 -3.54 5.61
CA ASN A 17 -5.31 -2.71 6.09
C ASN A 17 -4.89 -1.26 6.38
N ARG A 18 -3.68 -1.06 6.95
CA ARG A 18 -3.14 0.29 7.18
C ARG A 18 -2.85 1.01 5.87
N LEU A 19 -2.38 0.30 4.85
CA LEU A 19 -2.15 0.83 3.52
C LEU A 19 -3.44 1.44 2.94
N ILE A 20 -4.50 0.64 2.87
CA ILE A 20 -5.82 1.09 2.38
C ILE A 20 -6.32 2.30 3.17
N ALA A 21 -6.17 2.28 4.50
CA ALA A 21 -6.58 3.41 5.34
C ALA A 21 -5.77 4.69 5.04
N CYS A 22 -4.46 4.58 4.77
CA CYS A 22 -3.64 5.70 4.35
C CYS A 22 -4.09 6.26 2.99
N HIS A 23 -4.39 5.41 2.02
CA HIS A 23 -4.88 5.84 0.70
C HIS A 23 -6.20 6.59 0.80
N HIS A 24 -7.17 6.06 1.56
CA HIS A 24 -8.44 6.75 1.80
C HIS A 24 -8.23 8.12 2.44
N HIS A 25 -7.36 8.20 3.44
CA HIS A 25 -7.07 9.49 4.09
C HIS A 25 -6.44 10.50 3.12
N LEU A 26 -5.55 10.06 2.24
CA LEU A 26 -4.94 10.93 1.22
C LEU A 26 -5.98 11.45 0.22
N LEU A 27 -6.96 10.63 -0.16
CA LEU A 27 -8.08 11.06 -1.01
C LEU A 27 -8.99 12.05 -0.27
N GLU A 28 -9.26 11.86 1.02
CA GLU A 28 -10.01 12.83 1.84
C GLU A 28 -9.30 14.20 1.87
N MET A 29 -7.97 14.22 2.03
CA MET A 29 -7.20 15.48 2.00
C MET A 29 -7.31 16.21 0.64
N ILE A 30 -7.36 15.46 -0.47
CA ILE A 30 -7.55 16.03 -1.80
C ILE A 30 -8.94 16.64 -1.93
N ASP A 31 -9.98 15.98 -1.41
CA ASP A 31 -11.33 16.49 -1.45
C ASP A 31 -11.47 17.78 -0.63
N ASP A 32 -10.85 17.85 0.56
CA ASP A 32 -10.75 19.09 1.34
C ASP A 32 -10.09 20.22 0.54
N LEU A 33 -8.98 19.94 -0.14
CA LEU A 33 -8.28 20.90 -1.01
C LEU A 33 -9.16 21.38 -2.17
N ARG A 34 -9.93 20.48 -2.79
CA ARG A 34 -10.85 20.81 -3.89
C ARG A 34 -11.98 21.73 -3.43
N GLU A 35 -12.47 21.55 -2.21
CA GLU A 35 -13.50 22.40 -1.61
C GLU A 35 -12.96 23.79 -1.19
N GLY A 36 -11.66 24.04 -1.39
CA GLY A 36 -10.97 25.26 -0.98
C GLY A 36 -10.62 25.29 0.51
N GLY A 37 -10.76 24.14 1.18
CA GLY A 37 -10.22 23.87 2.52
C GLY A 37 -8.85 23.19 2.44
N GLY A 38 -8.40 22.65 3.57
CA GLY A 38 -7.16 21.86 3.62
C GLY A 38 -5.86 22.68 3.59
N ASP A 39 -4.75 21.96 3.66
CA ASP A 39 -3.38 22.50 3.62
C ASP A 39 -2.59 21.67 2.59
N GLY A 40 -2.25 22.31 1.46
CA GLY A 40 -1.55 21.67 0.36
C GLY A 40 -0.15 21.19 0.76
N LEU A 41 0.54 21.94 1.63
CA LEU A 41 1.84 21.53 2.16
C LEU A 41 1.69 20.30 3.06
N ALA A 42 0.66 20.25 3.90
CA ALA A 42 0.37 19.09 4.74
C ALA A 42 0.06 17.84 3.89
N PHE A 43 -0.74 17.99 2.83
CA PHE A 43 -1.00 16.93 1.87
C PHE A 43 0.27 16.44 1.18
N CYS A 44 1.07 17.35 0.62
CA CYS A 44 2.34 16.98 -0.03
C CYS A 44 3.28 16.26 0.94
N ALA A 45 3.39 16.72 2.18
CA ALA A 45 4.20 16.07 3.21
C ALA A 45 3.68 14.66 3.56
N ALA A 46 2.35 14.49 3.69
CA ALA A 46 1.72 13.21 4.00
C ALA A 46 1.96 12.19 2.88
N LEU A 47 1.68 12.57 1.62
CA LEU A 47 1.85 11.72 0.45
C LEU A 47 3.34 11.35 0.24
N THR A 48 4.24 12.33 0.35
CA THR A 48 5.69 12.08 0.26
C THR A 48 6.14 11.09 1.32
N ARG A 49 5.71 11.24 2.58
CA ARG A 49 6.07 10.34 3.67
C ARG A 49 5.54 8.93 3.45
N HIS A 50 4.34 8.80 2.90
CA HIS A 50 3.75 7.51 2.59
C HIS A 50 4.56 6.75 1.54
N HIS A 51 4.75 7.33 0.35
CA HIS A 51 5.48 6.69 -0.75
C HIS A 51 6.95 6.40 -0.38
N THR A 52 7.65 7.37 0.22
CA THR A 52 9.04 7.16 0.64
C THR A 52 9.18 6.10 1.73
N GLY A 53 8.15 5.95 2.59
CA GLY A 53 8.10 4.86 3.55
C GLY A 53 8.06 3.49 2.88
N GLU A 54 7.30 3.37 1.80
CA GLU A 54 7.17 2.13 1.03
C GLU A 54 8.45 1.79 0.27
N ASP A 55 8.98 2.76 -0.46
CA ASP A 55 10.20 2.62 -1.27
C ASP A 55 11.41 2.25 -0.40
N ALA A 56 11.56 2.91 0.74
CA ALA A 56 12.74 2.75 1.59
C ALA A 56 12.65 1.53 2.52
N THR A 57 11.45 1.04 2.83
CA THR A 57 11.27 0.01 3.87
C THR A 57 10.47 -1.19 3.39
N VAL A 58 9.25 -0.99 2.90
CA VAL A 58 8.30 -2.08 2.66
C VAL A 58 8.69 -2.86 1.42
N PHE A 59 8.94 -2.20 0.30
CA PHE A 59 9.26 -2.86 -0.95
C PHE A 59 10.56 -3.67 -0.87
N PRO A 60 11.68 -3.17 -0.30
CA PRO A 60 12.89 -3.97 -0.11
C PRO A 60 12.66 -5.19 0.78
N LEU A 61 11.87 -5.07 1.85
CA LEU A 61 11.56 -6.19 2.75
C LEU A 61 10.75 -7.28 2.04
N LEU A 62 9.74 -6.90 1.26
CA LEU A 62 8.94 -7.85 0.48
C LEU A 62 9.77 -8.52 -0.62
N ALA A 63 10.57 -7.75 -1.34
CA ALA A 63 11.46 -8.27 -2.38
C ALA A 63 12.50 -9.24 -1.81
N ALA A 64 13.09 -8.94 -0.65
CA ALA A 64 14.07 -9.81 0.00
C ALA A 64 13.45 -11.13 0.49
N LYS A 65 12.22 -11.06 1.01
CA LYS A 65 11.56 -12.21 1.66
C LYS A 65 10.84 -13.13 0.67
N TYR A 66 10.26 -12.58 -0.40
CA TYR A 66 9.28 -13.32 -1.22
C TYR A 66 9.60 -13.39 -2.71
N ALA A 67 10.63 -12.70 -3.21
CA ALA A 67 10.94 -12.70 -4.65
C ALA A 67 11.32 -14.08 -5.21
N SER A 68 11.81 -15.01 -4.37
CA SER A 68 12.07 -16.40 -4.80
C SER A 68 10.79 -17.19 -5.06
N GLU A 69 9.71 -16.88 -4.34
CA GLU A 69 8.41 -17.54 -4.44
C GLU A 69 7.50 -16.83 -5.47
N HIS A 70 7.75 -15.54 -5.71
CA HIS A 70 6.99 -14.68 -6.60
C HIS A 70 7.91 -13.96 -7.59
N PRO A 71 8.27 -14.58 -8.73
CA PRO A 71 9.23 -14.03 -9.69
C PRO A 71 8.85 -12.64 -10.23
N ASP A 72 7.55 -12.38 -10.39
CA ASP A 72 7.02 -11.11 -10.90
C ASP A 72 6.98 -9.99 -9.84
N LEU A 73 7.27 -10.31 -8.57
CA LEU A 73 7.17 -9.36 -7.46
C LEU A 73 8.10 -8.18 -7.63
N ARG A 74 9.36 -8.42 -8.01
CA ARG A 74 10.35 -7.35 -8.18
C ARG A 74 9.92 -6.36 -9.24
N GLY A 75 9.53 -6.86 -10.42
CA GLY A 75 9.06 -5.99 -11.51
C GLY A 75 7.81 -5.20 -11.15
N PHE A 76 6.92 -5.76 -10.30
CA PHE A 76 5.77 -5.04 -9.77
C PHE A 76 6.17 -3.92 -8.81
N LEU A 77 7.00 -4.22 -7.80
CA LEU A 77 7.48 -3.21 -6.83
C LEU A 77 8.28 -2.10 -7.52
N ASP A 78 9.12 -2.45 -8.49
CA ASP A 78 9.86 -1.47 -9.31
C ASP A 78 8.91 -0.59 -10.13
N SER A 79 7.72 -1.08 -10.49
CA SER A 79 6.70 -0.28 -11.15
C SER A 79 6.05 0.72 -10.20
N LEU A 80 5.72 0.29 -8.98
CA LEU A 80 5.16 1.20 -7.96
C LEU A 80 6.14 2.32 -7.63
N ALA A 81 7.43 2.00 -7.45
CA ALA A 81 8.46 3.01 -7.19
C ALA A 81 8.57 4.03 -8.35
N ARG A 82 8.42 3.60 -9.61
CA ARG A 82 8.38 4.54 -10.75
C ARG A 82 7.13 5.40 -10.74
N ASP A 83 5.97 4.85 -10.35
CA ASP A 83 4.75 5.63 -10.20
C ASP A 83 4.93 6.70 -9.10
N HIS A 84 5.60 6.36 -7.99
CA HIS A 84 5.94 7.31 -6.93
C HIS A 84 6.80 8.47 -7.42
N GLU A 85 7.81 8.21 -8.26
CA GLU A 85 8.64 9.26 -8.86
C GLU A 85 7.81 10.21 -9.75
N ILE A 86 6.89 9.66 -10.54
CA ILE A 86 5.98 10.45 -11.39
C ILE A 86 5.08 11.33 -10.52
N ILE A 87 4.44 10.74 -9.50
CA ILE A 87 3.53 11.43 -8.59
C ILE A 87 4.28 12.53 -7.84
N ALA A 88 5.48 12.27 -7.33
CA ALA A 88 6.30 13.26 -6.64
C ALA A 88 6.61 14.47 -7.53
N GLY A 89 6.81 14.26 -8.84
CA GLY A 89 7.00 15.33 -9.82
C GLY A 89 5.77 16.20 -10.07
N MET A 90 4.57 15.76 -9.66
CA MET A 90 3.32 16.50 -9.79
C MET A 90 3.01 17.37 -8.56
N LEU A 91 3.65 17.13 -7.42
CA LEU A 91 3.30 17.76 -6.14
C LEU A 91 3.75 19.22 -6.06
N LYS A 92 2.81 20.09 -5.63
CA LYS A 92 3.02 21.49 -5.29
C LYS A 92 2.11 21.85 -4.11
N ASP A 93 2.52 22.80 -3.28
CA ASP A 93 1.72 23.24 -2.13
C ASP A 93 0.54 24.15 -2.53
N ASP A 94 0.58 24.73 -3.73
CA ASP A 94 -0.40 25.67 -4.27
C ASP A 94 -1.15 25.16 -5.53
N MET A 95 -1.36 23.84 -5.63
CA MET A 95 -2.01 23.21 -6.79
C MET A 95 -3.38 23.82 -7.13
N THR A 96 -3.63 24.06 -8.42
CA THR A 96 -4.96 24.43 -8.89
C THR A 96 -5.93 23.24 -8.83
N ARG A 97 -7.23 23.51 -8.97
CA ARG A 97 -8.24 22.45 -9.04
C ARG A 97 -7.99 21.49 -10.20
N GLU A 98 -7.58 21.99 -11.36
CA GLU A 98 -7.24 21.17 -12.52
C GLU A 98 -5.99 20.31 -12.29
N GLU A 99 -4.98 20.83 -11.58
CA GLU A 99 -3.79 20.07 -11.19
C GLU A 99 -4.14 18.97 -10.17
N LEU A 100 -4.99 19.28 -9.19
CA LEU A 100 -5.53 18.30 -8.24
C LEU A 100 -6.33 17.21 -8.94
N ASP A 101 -7.15 17.54 -9.94
CA ASP A 101 -7.91 16.55 -10.71
C ASP A 101 -6.99 15.61 -11.50
N GLY A 102 -5.94 16.16 -12.12
CA GLY A 102 -4.92 15.36 -12.80
C GLY A 102 -4.17 14.44 -11.84
N LEU A 103 -3.75 14.96 -10.69
CA LEU A 103 -3.08 14.18 -9.64
C LEU A 103 -3.98 13.07 -9.10
N THR A 104 -5.25 13.39 -8.84
CA THR A 104 -6.23 12.43 -8.31
C THR A 104 -6.40 11.25 -9.26
N ALA A 105 -6.55 11.49 -10.56
CA ALA A 105 -6.70 10.42 -11.54
C ALA A 105 -5.50 9.45 -11.56
N VAL A 106 -4.29 9.99 -11.39
CA VAL A 106 -3.06 9.20 -11.29
C VAL A 106 -3.03 8.41 -9.97
N LEU A 107 -3.31 9.07 -8.85
CA LEU A 107 -3.33 8.46 -7.52
C LEU A 107 -4.37 7.34 -7.42
N GLU A 108 -5.60 7.54 -7.89
CA GLU A 108 -6.63 6.50 -7.87
C GLU A 108 -6.20 5.27 -8.66
N THR A 109 -5.60 5.47 -9.84
CA THR A 109 -5.09 4.36 -10.66
C THR A 109 -3.96 3.62 -9.94
N HIS A 110 -3.05 4.38 -9.33
CA HIS A 110 -1.93 3.86 -8.55
C HIS A 110 -2.40 3.06 -7.32
N PHE A 111 -3.22 3.66 -6.46
CA PHE A 111 -3.78 3.04 -5.26
C PHE A 111 -4.58 1.78 -5.59
N ILE A 112 -5.45 1.81 -6.61
CA ILE A 112 -6.20 0.62 -7.04
C ILE A 112 -5.26 -0.50 -7.49
N GLY A 113 -4.20 -0.16 -8.23
CA GLY A 113 -3.21 -1.10 -8.73
C GLY A 113 -2.42 -1.74 -7.59
N GLU A 114 -1.98 -0.92 -6.65
CA GLU A 114 -1.26 -1.36 -5.46
C GLU A 114 -2.15 -2.22 -4.57
N GLU A 115 -3.31 -1.73 -4.14
CA GLU A 115 -4.21 -2.43 -3.24
C GLU A 115 -4.60 -3.81 -3.79
N LYS A 116 -5.03 -3.88 -5.06
CA LYS A 116 -5.44 -5.15 -5.66
C LYS A 116 -4.32 -6.18 -5.66
N ARG A 117 -3.09 -5.78 -5.95
CA ARG A 117 -1.97 -6.70 -6.16
C ARG A 117 -1.22 -6.96 -4.86
N LEU A 118 -0.90 -5.92 -4.11
CA LEU A 118 -0.15 -5.99 -2.86
C LEU A 118 -0.99 -6.61 -1.75
N VAL A 119 -2.27 -6.25 -1.59
CA VAL A 119 -3.13 -6.89 -0.57
C VAL A 119 -3.41 -8.35 -0.94
N ALA A 120 -3.62 -8.66 -2.21
CA ALA A 120 -3.76 -10.05 -2.65
C ALA A 120 -2.49 -10.87 -2.37
N LEU A 121 -1.31 -10.31 -2.63
CA LEU A 121 -0.03 -10.93 -2.29
C LEU A 121 0.11 -11.14 -0.78
N LEU A 122 -0.09 -10.10 0.03
CA LEU A 122 0.01 -10.19 1.50
C LEU A 122 -0.96 -11.23 2.08
N ASN A 123 -2.16 -11.34 1.51
CA ASN A 123 -3.14 -12.37 1.87
C ASN A 123 -2.75 -13.77 1.41
N ALA A 124 -2.09 -13.92 0.26
CA ALA A 124 -1.57 -15.21 -0.21
C ALA A 124 -0.36 -15.69 0.61
N LEU A 125 0.43 -14.73 1.12
CA LEU A 125 1.58 -14.97 1.99
C LEU A 125 1.18 -15.25 3.45
N ALA A 126 -0.05 -14.91 3.82
CA ALA A 126 -0.65 -15.41 5.05
C ALA A 126 -0.97 -16.91 4.87
N PRO A 127 -0.41 -17.83 5.68
CA PRO A 127 -0.87 -19.20 5.75
C PRO A 127 -2.39 -19.22 5.87
N THR A 128 -3.01 -20.06 5.06
CA THR A 128 -4.38 -20.47 5.27
C THR A 128 -4.50 -21.04 6.68
N PRO A 129 -5.51 -20.63 7.47
CA PRO A 129 -5.77 -21.28 8.75
C PRO A 129 -5.91 -22.77 8.45
N ARG A 130 -5.10 -23.62 9.08
CA ARG A 130 -5.39 -25.05 9.08
C ARG A 130 -6.70 -25.21 9.83
N LEU A 131 -7.75 -25.58 9.12
CA LEU A 131 -8.95 -26.15 9.71
C LEU A 131 -8.58 -27.60 10.08
N ASP A 132 -7.69 -27.82 11.06
CA ASP A 132 -7.52 -29.13 11.68
C ASP A 132 -8.57 -29.32 12.78
N GLY A 133 -9.83 -29.20 12.37
CA GLY A 133 -10.96 -29.72 13.10
C GLY A 133 -10.99 -31.24 12.94
N GLY A 134 -10.36 -31.93 13.90
CA GLY A 134 -10.49 -33.37 14.04
C GLY A 134 -11.97 -33.75 14.23
N PHE A 135 -12.59 -34.29 13.19
CA PHE A 135 -13.66 -35.27 13.39
C PHE A 135 -12.98 -36.60 13.70
N GLY A 136 -12.81 -36.86 14.99
CA GLY A 136 -12.54 -38.21 15.47
C GLY A 136 -13.74 -39.08 15.15
N GLU A 137 -13.62 -39.94 14.15
CA GLU A 137 -14.36 -41.20 14.14
C GLU A 137 -13.90 -42.02 15.35
N GLY A 138 -14.86 -42.45 16.15
CA GLY A 138 -14.57 -43.24 17.34
C GLY A 138 -15.83 -43.75 18.03
N SER A 139 -16.56 -44.66 17.36
CA SER A 139 -16.97 -46.00 17.87
C SER A 139 -18.10 -46.57 17.03
#